data_AF-A0A9P0PYZ7-F1
#
_entry.id   AF-A0A9P0PYZ7-F1
#
_cell.length_a   1.000
_cell.length_b   1.000
_cell.length_c   1.000
_cell.angle_alpha   90.00
_cell.angle_beta   90.00
_cell.angle_gamma   90.00
#
_symmetry.space_group_name_H-M   'P 1'
#
loop_
_entity.id
_entity.type
_entity.pdbx_description
1 polymer ?
#
loop_
_entity_poly.entity_id
_entity_poly.type
_entity_poly.pdbx_seq_one_letter_code
_entity_poly.pdbx_strand_id
1 'polypeptide(L)' 'MIHFYLHHGAPDENSYFYHLKRYHNQHHFAHHNSGFGISSVFWDKIFGTALHLRKLAKSIKW' A
#
# COMPACT_ATOMS: atom_id res chain seq x y z
N MET A 1 -10.66 0.95 -10.68
CA MET A 1 -9.49 1.49 -11.41
C MET A 1 -8.25 1.56 -10.54
N ILE A 2 -8.25 2.28 -9.42
CA ILE A 2 -7.08 2.32 -8.49
C ILE A 2 -6.69 0.93 -8.00
N HIS A 3 -7.63 0.16 -7.44
CA HIS A 3 -7.35 -1.20 -6.95
C HIS A 3 -6.68 -2.09 -8.03
N PHE A 4 -7.22 -2.05 -9.24
CA PHE A 4 -6.66 -2.77 -10.39
C PHE A 4 -5.23 -2.31 -10.71
N TYR A 5 -4.98 -1.00 -10.72
CA TYR A 5 -3.65 -0.43 -10.93
C TYR A 5 -2.67 -0.78 -9.79
N LEU A 6 -3.13 -0.86 -8.53
CA LEU A 6 -2.27 -1.29 -7.42
C LEU A 6 -1.84 -2.75 -7.56
N HIS A 7 -2.64 -3.60 -8.18
CA HIS A 7 -2.23 -4.96 -8.50
C HIS A 7 -1.28 -5.04 -9.71
N HIS A 8 -1.63 -4.37 -10.81
CA HIS A 8 -1.00 -4.63 -12.12
C HIS A 8 -0.06 -3.54 -12.62
N GLY A 9 -0.11 -2.33 -12.06
CA GLY A 9 0.69 -1.18 -12.50
C GLY A 9 2.10 -1.16 -11.88
N ALA A 10 3.03 -0.46 -12.53
CA ALA A 10 4.39 -0.24 -12.05
C ALA A 10 4.60 1.24 -11.68
N PRO A 11 4.16 1.68 -10.48
CA PRO A 11 4.31 3.07 -10.07
C PRO A 11 5.78 3.42 -9.80
N ASP A 12 6.16 4.67 -10.11
CA ASP A 12 7.51 5.19 -9.86
C ASP A 12 7.87 5.14 -8.38
N GLU A 13 9.15 4.90 -8.11
CA GLU A 13 9.64 4.82 -6.74
C GLU A 13 9.35 6.11 -5.95
N ASN A 14 9.03 5.94 -4.67
CA ASN A 14 8.65 7.02 -3.75
C ASN A 14 7.39 7.82 -4.14
N SER A 15 6.71 7.49 -5.25
CA SER A 15 5.42 8.11 -5.59
C SER A 15 4.30 7.73 -4.61
N TYR A 16 3.20 8.47 -4.65
CA TYR A 16 2.02 8.15 -3.83
C TYR A 16 1.47 6.76 -4.14
N PHE A 17 1.32 6.42 -5.43
CA PHE A 17 0.82 5.11 -5.84
C PHE A 17 1.81 3.98 -5.52
N TYR A 18 3.11 4.26 -5.46
CA TYR A 18 4.10 3.30 -4.98
C TYR A 18 3.87 2.92 -3.52
N HIS A 19 3.64 3.92 -2.67
CA HIS A 19 3.30 3.69 -1.27
C HIS A 19 1.98 2.91 -1.14
N LEU A 20 0.94 3.29 -1.87
CA LEU A 20 -0.34 2.57 -1.87
C LEU A 20 -0.21 1.13 -2.37
N LYS A 21 0.57 0.88 -3.43
CA LYS A 21 0.81 -0.48 -3.94
C LYS A 21 1.51 -1.35 -2.90
N ARG A 22 2.51 -0.80 -2.20
CA ARG A 22 3.17 -1.51 -1.09
C ARG A 22 2.22 -1.77 0.07
N TYR A 23 1.42 -0.78 0.43
CA TYR A 23 0.44 -0.85 1.50
C TYR A 23 -0.62 -1.92 1.24
N HIS A 24 -1.19 -1.91 0.03
CA HIS A 24 -2.18 -2.87 -0.45
C HIS A 24 -1.63 -4.30 -0.52
N ASN A 25 -0.40 -4.48 -1.01
CA ASN A 25 0.23 -5.80 -1.00
C ASN A 25 0.47 -6.32 0.43
N GLN A 26 0.79 -5.46 1.39
CA GLN A 26 0.91 -5.89 2.79
C GLN A 26 -0.43 -6.33 3.38
N HIS A 27 -1.53 -5.65 3.05
CA HIS A 27 -2.88 -6.10 3.40
C HIS A 27 -3.15 -7.52 2.88
N HIS A 28 -2.89 -7.78 1.60
CA HIS A 28 -3.16 -9.09 0.99
C HIS A 28 -2.29 -10.24 1.50
N PHE A 29 -1.01 -10.00 1.79
CA PHE A 29 -0.04 -11.09 2.00
C PHE A 29 0.48 -11.20 3.44
N ALA A 30 0.28 -10.18 4.28
CA ALA A 30 0.81 -10.17 5.65
C ALA A 30 -0.24 -9.81 6.70
N HIS A 31 -1.10 -8.85 6.42
CA HIS A 31 -1.98 -8.23 7.41
C HIS A 31 -3.42 -8.11 6.92
N HIS A 32 -4.10 -9.25 6.77
CA HIS A 32 -5.47 -9.32 6.23
C HIS A 32 -6.51 -8.48 7.00
N ASN A 33 -6.30 -8.26 8.30
CA ASN A 33 -7.22 -7.50 9.17
C ASN A 33 -6.77 -6.04 9.39
N SER A 34 -5.94 -5.48 8.51
CA SER A 34 -5.47 -4.09 8.58
C SER A 34 -5.16 -3.57 7.18
N GLY A 35 -5.03 -2.25 7.03
CA GLY A 35 -4.67 -1.62 5.76
C GLY A 35 -5.77 -1.69 4.70
N PHE A 36 -7.00 -1.34 5.09
CA PHE A 36 -8.18 -1.43 4.22
C PHE A 36 -8.23 -0.32 3.16
N GLY A 37 -7.46 0.76 3.34
CA GLY A 37 -7.42 1.92 2.47
C GLY A 37 -6.79 1.64 1.11
N ILE A 38 -7.61 1.67 0.05
CA ILE A 38 -7.15 1.47 -1.34
C ILE A 38 -6.75 2.78 -2.03
N SER A 39 -7.54 3.84 -1.89
CA SER A 39 -7.26 5.16 -2.50
C SER A 39 -6.51 6.10 -1.57
N SER A 40 -6.61 5.89 -0.26
CA SER A 40 -5.87 6.60 0.77
C SER A 40 -5.84 5.82 2.08
N VAL A 41 -4.84 6.08 2.92
CA VAL A 41 -4.70 5.50 4.27
C VAL A 41 -5.39 6.34 5.36
N PHE A 42 -6.17 7.35 4.98
CA PHE A 42 -6.75 8.31 5.93
C PHE A 42 -7.65 7.62 6.96
N TRP A 43 -8.62 6.85 6.48
CA TRP A 43 -9.55 6.14 7.37
C TRP A 43 -8.86 5.05 8.19
N ASP A 44 -7.82 4.42 7.66
CA ASP A 44 -7.03 3.47 8.44
C ASP A 44 -6.36 4.11 9.66
N LYS A 45 -5.95 5.38 9.56
CA LYS A 45 -5.40 6.11 10.72
C LYS A 45 -6.49 6.46 11.73
N ILE A 46 -7.66 6.88 11.26
CA ILE A 46 -8.79 7.27 12.12
C ILE A 46 -9.33 6.05 12.89
N PHE A 47 -9.40 4.89 12.25
CA PHE A 47 -9.93 3.66 12.84
C PHE A 47 -8.87 2.73 13.43
N GLY A 48 -7.59 3.14 13.45
CA GLY A 48 -6.50 2.37 14.06
C GLY A 48 -6.13 1.09 13.30
N THR A 49 -6.39 1.03 11.99
CA THR A 49 -6.10 -0.11 11.11
C THR A 49 -4.92 0.18 10.18
N ALA A 50 -4.12 1.21 10.46
CA ALA A 50 -3.00 1.63 9.63
C ALA A 50 -1.82 0.65 9.67
N LEU A 51 -1.28 0.30 8.49
CA LEU A 51 -0.06 -0.52 8.38
C LEU A 51 1.21 0.32 8.47
N HIS A 52 2.21 -0.20 9.18
CA HIS A 52 3.56 0.35 9.20
C HIS A 52 4.44 -0.33 8.16
N LEU A 53 4.70 0.37 7.06
CA LEU A 53 5.60 -0.14 6.03
C LEU A 53 7.06 -0.05 6.48
N ARG A 54 7.78 -1.17 6.39
CA ARG A 54 9.23 -1.17 6.61
C ARG A 54 9.95 -0.31 5.57
N LYS A 55 10.96 0.45 6.01
CA LYS A 55 11.88 1.14 5.09
C LYS A 55 12.68 0.09 4.30
N LEU A 56 12.66 0.18 2.98
CA LEU A 56 13.43 -0.72 2.13
C LEU A 56 14.83 -0.18 1.94
N ALA A 57 15.83 -1.07 1.90
CA ALA A 57 17.19 -0.71 1.51
C ALA A 57 17.30 -0.42 0.01
N LYS A 58 16.43 -1.02 -0.80
CA LYS A 58 16.30 -0.79 -2.25
C LYS A 58 14.83 -0.72 -2.64
N SER A 59 14.47 0.15 -3.57
CA SER A 59 13.12 0.21 -4.14
C SER A 59 12.77 -1.11 -4.81
N ILE A 60 11.57 -1.63 -4.55
CA ILE A 60 10.97 -2.68 -5.38
C ILE A 60 10.72 -2.08 -6.77
N LYS A 61 11.21 -2.75 -7.82
CA LYS A 61 10.79 -2.52 -9.20
C LYS A 61 9.76 -3.60 -9.54
N TRP A 62 8.65 -3.18 -10.16
CA TRP A 62 7.52 -4.03 -10.52
C TRP A 62 7.58 -4.37 -11.99
#